data_AF-A0A6B9GBS0-F1
#
_entry.id   AF-A0A6B9GBS0-F1
#
_cell.length_a   1.000
_cell.length_b   1.000
_cell.length_c   1.000
_cell.angle_alpha   90.00
_cell.angle_beta   90.00
_cell.angle_gamma   90.00
#
_symmetry.space_group_name_H-M   'P 1'
#
loop_
_entity.id
_entity.type
_entity.pdbx_description
1 polymer ?
#
loop_
_entity_poly.entity_id
_entity_poly.type
_entity_poly.pdbx_seq_one_letter_code
_entity_poly.pdbx_strand_id
1 'polypeptide(L)'
;MKAWLVSFLVEWQGVCSEHHVLIRSHDSELAEVGVMHMGRVWWRSEARESDGCYWCFGRCNDVWFTTMLPLPPSETGVLTSLVFLDEWTVTGTPDVPEVCGGSGCKWEEFRD
;
A
#
# COMPACT_ATOMS: atom_id res chain seq x y z
N MET A 1 -17.26 2.82 -0.49
CA MET A 1 -15.83 2.94 -0.88
C MET A 1 -15.59 2.09 -2.12
N LYS A 2 -14.72 2.54 -3.00
CA LYS A 2 -14.21 1.77 -4.15
C LYS A 2 -13.02 0.94 -3.68
N ALA A 3 -12.63 -0.06 -4.46
CA ALA A 3 -11.53 -0.94 -4.15
C ALA A 3 -10.52 -1.00 -5.30
N TRP A 4 -9.26 -1.20 -4.95
CA TRP A 4 -8.16 -1.40 -5.88
C TRP A 4 -7.30 -2.58 -5.43
N LEU A 5 -6.82 -3.36 -6.40
CA LEU A 5 -5.72 -4.29 -6.19
C LEU A 5 -4.42 -3.51 -6.42
N VAL A 6 -3.56 -3.49 -5.42
CA VAL A 6 -2.28 -2.78 -5.48
C VAL A 6 -1.15 -3.76 -5.31
N SER A 7 -0.10 -3.60 -6.12
CA SER A 7 1.12 -4.39 -6.05
C SER A 7 2.32 -3.51 -5.77
N PHE A 8 3.21 -4.03 -4.93
CA PHE A 8 4.54 -3.50 -4.70
C PHE A 8 5.57 -4.60 -4.96
N LEU A 9 6.70 -4.23 -5.57
CA LEU A 9 7.90 -5.04 -5.51
C LEU A 9 8.67 -4.60 -4.27
N VAL A 10 9.11 -5.55 -3.45
CA VAL A 10 9.86 -5.27 -2.24
C VAL A 10 11.14 -6.09 -2.27
N GLU A 11 12.28 -5.41 -2.19
CA GLU A 11 13.56 -6.04 -1.88
C GLU A 11 13.84 -5.88 -0.39
N TRP A 12 14.16 -6.98 0.27
CA TRP A 12 14.62 -7.00 1.65
C TRP A 12 15.89 -7.83 1.75
N GLN A 13 17.00 -7.19 2.08
CA GLN A 13 18.30 -7.84 2.26
C GLN A 13 18.71 -8.70 1.05
N GLY A 14 18.44 -8.21 -0.17
CA GLY A 14 18.76 -8.89 -1.43
C GLY A 14 17.75 -9.95 -1.88
N VAL A 15 16.61 -10.08 -1.20
CA VAL A 15 15.51 -10.96 -1.62
C VAL A 15 14.36 -10.13 -2.15
N CYS A 16 13.99 -10.33 -3.41
CA CYS A 16 12.85 -9.66 -4.04
C CYS A 16 11.57 -10.49 -3.87
N SER A 17 10.46 -9.81 -3.56
CA SER A 17 9.13 -10.40 -3.46
C SER A 17 8.05 -9.43 -3.92
N GLU A 18 6.94 -9.95 -4.45
CA GLU A 18 5.79 -9.13 -4.81
C GLU A 18 4.77 -9.15 -3.67
N HIS A 19 4.33 -7.97 -3.27
CA HIS A 19 3.37 -7.74 -2.20
C HIS A 19 2.08 -7.17 -2.78
N HIS A 20 1.00 -7.93 -2.64
CA HIS A 20 -0.33 -7.52 -3.10
C HIS A 20 -1.23 -7.17 -1.92
N VAL A 21 -1.95 -6.06 -2.03
CA VAL A 21 -2.91 -5.60 -1.03
C VAL A 21 -4.19 -5.11 -1.68
N LEU A 22 -5.30 -5.18 -0.94
CA LEU A 22 -6.54 -4.51 -1.30
C LEU A 22 -6.59 -3.14 -0.64
N ILE A 23 -6.79 -2.10 -1.45
CA ILE A 23 -6.98 -0.74 -0.97
C ILE A 23 -8.44 -0.35 -1.11
N ARG A 24 -9.04 0.16 -0.03
CA ARG A 24 -10.37 0.77 -0.03
C ARG A 24 -10.25 2.27 0.17
N SER A 25 -10.94 3.05 -0.66
CA SER A 25 -10.94 4.51 -0.56
C SER A 25 -12.23 5.11 -1.14
N HIS A 26 -12.45 6.40 -0.94
CA HIS A 26 -13.59 7.13 -1.49
C HIS A 26 -13.43 7.35 -3.01
N ASP A 27 -12.23 7.71 -3.45
CA ASP A 27 -11.89 8.01 -4.83
C ASP A 27 -10.46 7.58 -5.15
N SER A 28 -10.08 7.70 -6.43
CA SER A 28 -8.77 7.28 -6.93
C SER A 28 -7.64 8.19 -6.45
N GLU A 29 -7.88 9.49 -6.31
CA GLU A 29 -6.86 10.45 -5.87
C GLU A 29 -6.40 10.12 -4.45
N LEU A 30 -7.36 9.94 -3.53
CA LEU A 30 -7.04 9.58 -2.16
C LEU A 30 -6.41 8.18 -2.08
N ALA A 31 -6.87 7.23 -2.91
CA ALA A 31 -6.27 5.90 -2.97
C ALA A 31 -4.80 5.94 -3.44
N GLU A 32 -4.50 6.69 -4.50
CA GLU A 32 -3.14 6.86 -5.02
C GLU A 32 -2.22 7.48 -3.96
N VAL A 33 -2.65 8.59 -3.36
CA VAL A 33 -1.88 9.24 -2.28
C VAL A 33 -1.65 8.28 -1.11
N GLY A 34 -2.66 7.49 -0.71
CA GLY A 34 -2.51 6.49 0.33
C GLY A 34 -1.48 5.41 -0.02
N VAL A 35 -1.47 4.94 -1.27
CA VAL A 35 -0.49 3.97 -1.76
C VAL A 35 0.93 4.56 -1.77
N MET A 36 1.09 5.81 -2.19
CA MET A 36 2.38 6.49 -2.13
C MET A 36 2.85 6.67 -0.68
N HIS A 37 1.93 7.01 0.22
CA HIS A 37 2.21 7.07 1.65
C HIS A 37 2.70 5.72 2.16
N MET A 38 1.99 4.62 1.87
CA MET A 38 2.42 3.27 2.26
C MET A 38 3.85 2.95 1.82
N GLY A 39 4.21 3.31 0.58
CA GLY A 39 5.56 3.15 0.06
C GLY A 39 6.61 3.96 0.81
N ARG A 40 6.33 5.23 1.12
CA ARG A 40 7.22 6.13 1.88
C ARG A 40 7.50 5.65 3.30
N VAL A 41 6.49 5.10 3.95
CA VAL A 41 6.56 4.65 5.35
C VAL A 41 6.53 3.12 5.44
N TRP A 42 7.04 2.43 4.41
CA TRP A 42 7.06 0.97 4.37
C TRP A 42 7.88 0.35 5.50
N TRP A 43 8.96 1.02 5.90
CA TRP A 43 9.71 0.73 7.13
C TRP A 43 9.84 1.99 7.99
N ARG A 44 10.18 1.80 9.26
CA ARG A 44 10.38 2.93 10.20
C ARG A 44 11.60 3.80 9.90
N SER A 45 12.52 3.32 9.07
CA SER A 45 13.66 4.12 8.62
C SER A 45 13.21 5.18 7.61
N GLU A 46 13.94 6.29 7.55
CA GLU A 46 13.67 7.33 6.56
C GLU A 46 13.93 6.78 5.15
N ALA A 47 12.90 6.85 4.31
CA ALA A 47 13.00 6.52 2.90
C ALA A 47 13.73 7.62 2.13
N ARG A 48 14.63 7.22 1.23
CA ARG A 48 15.07 8.07 0.14
C ARG A 48 14.17 7.79 -1.06
N GLU A 49 13.36 8.78 -1.44
CA GLU A 49 12.46 8.68 -2.59
C GLU A 49 13.18 8.98 -3.91
N SER A 50 12.84 8.22 -4.94
CA SER A 50 13.15 8.49 -6.34
C SER A 50 11.87 8.38 -7.17
N ASP A 51 11.62 9.37 -8.01
CA ASP A 51 10.53 9.36 -9.02
C ASP A 51 9.11 9.10 -8.47
N GLY A 52 8.88 9.31 -7.17
CA GLY A 52 7.56 9.23 -6.55
C GLY A 52 7.02 7.84 -6.29
N CYS A 53 7.51 6.81 -6.99
CA CYS A 53 7.03 5.42 -6.87
C CYS A 53 8.11 4.41 -6.42
N TYR A 54 9.29 4.92 -6.06
CA TYR A 54 10.41 4.12 -5.60
C TYR A 54 11.00 4.70 -4.31
N TRP A 55 11.18 3.84 -3.31
CA TRP A 55 11.67 4.22 -1.98
C TRP A 55 12.80 3.29 -1.54
N CYS A 56 13.98 3.88 -1.32
CA CYS A 56 15.13 3.17 -0.78
C CYS A 56 15.22 3.34 0.73
N PHE A 57 15.40 2.25 1.45
CA PHE A 57 15.54 2.20 2.90
C PHE A 57 16.93 1.67 3.26
N GLY A 58 17.90 2.58 3.37
CA GLY A 58 19.29 2.22 3.64
C GLY A 58 20.00 1.70 2.38
N ARG A 59 20.68 0.55 2.47
CA ARG A 59 21.54 0.03 1.37
C ARG A 59 21.01 -1.20 0.65
N CYS A 60 20.06 -1.93 1.23
CA CYS A 60 19.67 -3.27 0.76
C CYS A 60 18.16 -3.52 0.86
N ASN A 61 17.36 -2.48 1.10
CA ASN A 61 15.92 -2.59 1.24
C ASN A 61 15.27 -1.53 0.38
N ASP A 62 14.34 -1.94 -0.46
CA ASP A 62 13.79 -1.12 -1.51
C ASP A 62 12.32 -1.48 -1.74
N VAL A 63 11.49 -0.49 -2.04
CA VAL A 63 10.06 -0.66 -2.34
C VAL A 63 9.73 0.07 -3.61
N TRP A 64 9.11 -0.63 -4.55
CA TRP A 64 8.61 -0.06 -5.79
C TRP A 64 7.10 -0.28 -5.86
N PHE A 65 6.34 0.80 -6.03
CA PHE A 65 4.97 0.69 -6.46
C PHE A 65 4.93 0.22 -7.92
N THR A 66 4.21 -0.87 -8.22
CA THR A 66 4.18 -1.46 -9.57
C THR A 66 2.84 -1.29 -10.27
N THR A 67 1.72 -1.57 -9.59
CA THR A 67 0.40 -1.49 -10.22
C THR A 67 -0.69 -1.11 -9.24
N MET A 68 -1.72 -0.44 -9.75
CA MET A 68 -2.96 -0.15 -9.05
C MET A 68 -4.12 -0.33 -10.02
N LEU A 69 -4.92 -1.37 -9.79
CA LEU A 69 -6.01 -1.77 -10.68
C LEU A 69 -7.34 -1.57 -9.98
N PRO A 70 -8.28 -0.78 -10.55
CA PRO A 70 -9.61 -0.62 -9.97
C PRO A 70 -10.36 -1.96 -10.04
N LEU A 71 -10.97 -2.35 -8.94
CA LEU A 71 -11.77 -3.58 -8.85
C LEU A 71 -13.26 -3.26 -8.89
N PRO A 72 -14.05 -3.94 -9.74
CA PRO A 72 -15.50 -3.88 -9.66
C PRO A 72 -16.00 -4.53 -8.35
N PRO A 73 -17.22 -4.20 -7.90
CA PRO A 73 -17.78 -4.75 -6.65
C PRO A 73 -17.83 -6.29 -6.61
N SER A 74 -18.05 -6.94 -7.75
CA SER A 74 -18.10 -8.42 -7.85
C SER A 74 -16.75 -9.07 -7.56
N GLU A 75 -15.67 -8.55 -8.14
CA GLU A 75 -14.31 -9.06 -7.91
C GLU A 75 -13.83 -8.76 -6.49
N THR A 76 -14.12 -7.55 -6.02
CA THR A 76 -13.82 -7.13 -4.65
C THR A 76 -14.45 -8.09 -3.63
N GLY A 77 -15.73 -8.44 -3.81
CA GLY A 77 -16.43 -9.36 -2.91
C GLY A 77 -15.81 -10.74 -2.86
N VAL A 78 -15.35 -11.26 -4.01
CA VAL A 78 -14.64 -12.55 -4.09
C VAL A 78 -13.30 -12.46 -3.36
N LEU A 79 -12.48 -11.45 -3.67
CA LEU A 79 -11.14 -11.31 -3.09
C LEU A 79 -11.17 -11.09 -1.57
N THR A 80 -12.04 -10.22 -1.07
CA THR A 80 -12.22 -10.02 0.38
C THR A 80 -12.65 -11.32 1.08
N SER A 81 -13.48 -12.16 0.44
CA SER A 81 -13.97 -13.41 1.04
C SER A 81 -12.91 -14.50 1.16
N LEU A 82 -11.82 -14.41 0.39
CA LEU A 82 -10.75 -15.42 0.38
C LEU A 82 -9.68 -15.17 1.44
N VAL A 83 -9.65 -13.98 2.06
CA VAL A 83 -8.80 -13.65 3.23
C VAL A 83 -7.30 -13.92 3.00
N PHE A 84 -6.81 -13.87 1.76
CA PHE A 84 -5.40 -14.07 1.42
C PHE A 84 -4.66 -12.76 1.14
N LEU A 85 -5.40 -11.67 0.88
CA LEU A 85 -4.84 -10.33 0.70
C LEU A 85 -5.10 -9.52 1.95
N ASP A 86 -4.07 -8.80 2.40
CA ASP A 86 -4.25 -7.78 3.42
C ASP A 86 -5.11 -6.65 2.85
N GLU A 87 -6.08 -6.21 3.64
CA GLU A 87 -7.00 -5.13 3.27
C GLU A 87 -6.73 -3.89 4.11
N TRP A 88 -6.56 -2.77 3.42
CA TRP A 88 -6.26 -1.46 4.00
C TRP A 88 -7.27 -0.43 3.51
N THR A 89 -7.73 0.42 4.41
CA THR A 89 -8.63 1.54 4.11
C THR A 89 -7.85 2.84 4.17
N VAL A 90 -7.94 3.62 3.11
CA VAL A 90 -7.38 4.97 3.01
C VAL A 90 -8.47 5.99 3.28
N THR A 91 -8.21 6.86 4.26
CA THR A 91 -9.08 7.96 4.66
C THR A 91 -8.26 9.24 4.85
N GLY A 92 -8.85 10.27 5.47
CA GLY A 92 -8.20 11.56 5.66
C GLY A 92 -8.32 12.45 4.43
N THR A 93 -7.23 13.12 4.08
CA THR A 93 -7.15 14.06 2.95
C THR A 93 -5.92 13.76 2.10
N PRO A 94 -5.84 14.23 0.84
CA PRO A 94 -4.64 14.06 0.02
C PRO A 94 -3.36 14.63 0.65
N ASP A 95 -3.43 15.65 1.50
CA ASP A 95 -2.27 16.19 2.19
C ASP A 95 -1.84 15.36 3.41
N VAL A 96 -2.81 14.68 4.03
CA VAL A 96 -2.63 13.88 5.24
C VAL A 96 -3.45 12.59 5.11
N PRO A 97 -2.99 11.63 4.30
CA PRO A 97 -3.67 10.35 4.15
C PRO A 97 -3.49 9.50 5.41
N GLU A 98 -4.53 8.76 5.77
CA GLU A 98 -4.47 7.77 6.85
C GLU A 98 -4.75 6.38 6.27
N VAL A 99 -3.83 5.45 6.50
CA VAL A 99 -3.93 4.06 5.99
C VAL A 99 -4.09 3.11 7.16
N CYS A 100 -5.28 2.51 7.29
CA CYS A 100 -5.63 1.68 8.43
C CYS A 100 -6.11 0.29 7.99
N GLY A 101 -5.67 -0.75 8.68
CA GLY A 101 -6.14 -2.12 8.48
C GLY A 101 -7.54 -2.34 9.07
N GLY A 102 -8.13 -3.52 8.81
CA GLY A 102 -9.48 -3.87 9.30
C GLY A 102 -9.65 -3.87 10.83
N SER A 103 -8.56 -4.00 11.59
CA SER A 103 -8.56 -3.91 13.06
C SER A 103 -8.36 -2.48 13.60
N GLY A 104 -8.15 -1.49 12.72
CA GLY A 104 -7.82 -0.12 13.07
C GLY A 104 -6.33 0.12 13.31
N CYS A 105 -5.45 -0.88 13.12
CA CYS A 105 -4.01 -0.67 13.14
C CYS A 105 -3.58 0.24 11.98
N LYS A 106 -2.62 1.13 12.25
CA LYS A 106 -2.05 1.98 11.21
C LYS A 106 -1.00 1.22 10.40
N TRP A 107 -0.85 1.57 9.13
CA TRP A 107 0.17 0.97 8.27
C TRP A 107 1.58 1.09 8.86
N GLU A 108 1.92 2.25 9.43
CA GLU A 108 3.22 2.53 10.05
C GLU A 108 3.51 1.68 11.29
N GLU A 109 2.46 1.15 11.92
CA GLU A 109 2.57 0.28 13.10
C GLU A 109 2.75 -1.18 12.71
N PHE A 110 2.40 -1.55 11.48
CA PHE A 110 2.39 -2.94 11.01
C PHE A 110 3.76 -3.44 10.51
N ARG A 111 4.62 -2.53 10.04
CA ARG A 111 5.92 -2.88 9.47
C ARG A 111 7.06 -2.50 10.40
N ASP A 112 7.82 -3.51 10.85
CA ASP A 112 9.10 -3.36 11.56
C ASP A 112 10.27 -3.47 10.56
#